data_AF-A0A2W4L361-F1
#
_entry.id   AF-A0A2W4L361-F1
#
_cell.length_a   1.000
_cell.length_b   1.000
_cell.length_c   1.000
_cell.angle_alpha   90.00
_cell.angle_beta   90.00
_cell.angle_gamma   90.00
#
_symmetry.space_group_name_H-M   'P 1'
#
loop_
_entity.id
_entity.type
_entity.pdbx_description
1 polymer ?
#
loop_
_entity_poly.entity_id
_entity_poly.type
_entity_poly.pdbx_seq_one_letter_code
_entity_poly.pdbx_strand_id
1 'polypeptide(L)' 'AARDPLQHGLSKRPAAYYRLPGPAGHKSRYEDPAIERLADIARSGMDQKATYVFTNVDMFSDAKRFKKALGI' A
#
# COMPACT_ATOMS: atom_id res chain seq x y z
N ALA A 1 -2.05 12.63 7.78
CA ALA A 1 -3.22 12.09 7.07
C ALA A 1 -2.80 10.79 6.39
N ALA A 2 -3.51 9.70 6.68
CA ALA A 2 -3.31 8.42 6.04
C ALA A 2 -3.79 8.50 4.59
N ARG A 3 -2.91 8.28 3.62
CA ARG A 3 -3.18 8.44 2.20
C ARG A 3 -2.60 7.27 1.42
N ASP A 4 -3.20 6.92 0.30
CA ASP A 4 -2.67 5.85 -0.55
C ASP A 4 -1.34 6.29 -1.19
N PRO A 5 -0.22 5.58 -0.95
CA PRO A 5 1.06 5.90 -1.57
C PRO A 5 1.04 5.85 -3.11
N LEU A 6 0.13 5.09 -3.72
CA LEU A 6 -0.02 5.08 -5.17
C LEU A 6 -0.46 6.44 -5.72
N GLN A 7 -1.20 7.22 -4.94
CA GLN A 7 -1.70 8.53 -5.35
C GLN A 7 -0.84 9.69 -4.85
N HIS A 8 -0.25 9.53 -3.67
CA HIS A 8 0.41 10.62 -2.95
C HIS A 8 1.90 10.41 -2.69
N GLY A 9 2.44 9.24 -3.05
CA GLY A 9 3.80 8.85 -2.73
C GLY A 9 4.02 8.58 -1.24
N LEU A 10 5.29 8.38 -0.89
CA LEU A 10 5.69 8.19 0.50
C LEU A 10 5.58 9.48 1.32
N SER A 11 5.20 9.33 2.57
CA SER A 11 5.27 10.38 3.58
C SER A 11 6.73 10.83 3.77
N LYS A 12 6.93 12.12 4.04
CA LYS A 12 8.24 12.70 4.38
C LYS A 12 8.65 12.45 5.84
N ARG A 13 7.77 11.85 6.65
CA ARG A 13 8.01 11.60 8.08
C ARG A 13 8.71 10.25 8.30
N PRO A 14 9.45 10.06 9.39
CA PRO A 14 10.11 8.78 9.68
C PRO A 14 9.13 7.63 9.98
N ALA A 15 7.88 7.94 10.32
CA ALA A 15 6.81 6.98 10.48
C ALA A 15 5.60 7.36 9.63
N ALA A 16 4.93 6.36 9.07
CA ALA A 16 3.76 6.56 8.23
C ALA A 16 2.68 5.50 8.50
N TYR A 17 1.42 5.93 8.37
CA TYR A 17 0.27 5.05 8.43
C TYR A 17 -0.54 5.27 7.16
N TYR A 18 -0.53 4.29 6.27
CA TYR A 18 -1.15 4.35 4.97
C TYR A 18 -2.46 3.57 4.98
N ARG A 19 -3.55 4.24 4.59
CA ARG A 19 -4.85 3.60 4.35
C ARG A 19 -5.02 3.41 2.86
N LEU A 20 -5.32 2.18 2.49
CA LEU A 20 -5.33 1.68 1.13
C LEU A 20 -6.78 1.27 0.78
N PRO A 21 -7.68 2.23 0.49
CA PRO A 21 -9.07 1.94 0.14
C PRO A 21 -9.23 1.32 -1.25
N GLY A 22 -8.17 1.32 -2.07
CA GLY A 22 -8.18 0.87 -3.45
C GLY A 22 -8.19 2.04 -4.43
N PRO A 23 -7.70 1.83 -5.67
CA PRO A 23 -7.51 2.90 -6.65
C PRO A 23 -8.81 3.63 -7.04
N ALA A 24 -9.96 2.96 -6.94
CA ALA A 24 -11.29 3.55 -7.16
C ALA A 24 -12.14 3.64 -5.87
N GLY A 25 -11.49 3.59 -4.69
CA GLY A 25 -12.14 3.65 -3.39
C GLY A 25 -12.61 2.29 -2.86
N HIS A 26 -13.35 2.29 -1.74
CA HIS A 26 -13.57 1.11 -0.89
C HIS A 26 -14.11 -0.16 -1.56
N LYS A 27 -14.85 -0.03 -2.68
CA LYS A 27 -15.40 -1.18 -3.43
C LYS A 27 -14.45 -1.73 -4.51
N SER A 28 -13.24 -1.21 -4.59
CA SER A 28 -12.27 -1.60 -5.62
C SER A 28 -11.27 -2.65 -5.12
N ARG A 29 -10.54 -3.24 -6.07
CA ARG A 29 -9.47 -4.21 -5.81
C ARG A 29 -8.16 -3.65 -6.33
N TYR A 30 -7.05 -4.07 -5.73
CA TYR A 30 -5.75 -3.83 -6.34
C TYR A 30 -5.48 -4.93 -7.35
N GLU A 31 -5.44 -4.56 -8.62
CA GLU A 31 -4.93 -5.46 -9.66
C GLU A 31 -3.43 -5.70 -9.43
N ASP A 32 -2.90 -6.81 -9.95
CA ASP A 32 -1.50 -7.20 -9.73
C ASP A 32 -0.48 -6.08 -10.06
N PRO A 33 -0.62 -5.31 -11.17
CA PRO A 33 0.28 -4.19 -11.44
C PRO A 33 0.24 -3.07 -10.38
N ALA A 34 -0.90 -2.89 -9.71
CA ALA A 34 -1.03 -1.90 -8.64
C ALA A 34 -0.34 -2.38 -7.37
N ILE A 35 -0.42 -3.67 -7.06
CA ILE A 35 0.31 -4.29 -5.94
C ILE A 35 1.82 -4.20 -6.15
N GLU A 36 2.30 -4.51 -7.36
CA GLU A 36 3.74 -4.43 -7.69
C GLU A 36 4.26 -3.00 -7.56
N ARG A 37 3.54 -2.01 -8.12
CA ARG A 37 3.91 -0.60 -7.97
C ARG A 37 3.92 -0.14 -6.52
N LEU A 38 2.92 -0.55 -5.73
CA LEU A 38 2.87 -0.23 -4.31
C LEU A 38 4.09 -0.83 -3.58
N ALA A 39 4.50 -2.05 -3.95
CA ALA A 39 5.67 -2.71 -3.39
C ALA A 39 6.96 -1.98 -3.75
N ASP A 40 7.12 -1.52 -4.99
CA ASP A 40 8.28 -0.75 -5.40
C ASP A 40 8.37 0.60 -4.67
N ILE A 41 7.23 1.29 -4.50
CA ILE A 41 7.17 2.50 -3.68
C ILE A 41 7.58 2.19 -2.24
N ALA A 42 7.03 1.15 -1.64
CA ALA A 42 7.37 0.75 -0.28
C ALA A 42 8.85 0.37 -0.12
N ARG A 43 9.45 -0.32 -1.11
CA ARG A 43 10.89 -0.66 -1.14
C ARG A 43 11.77 0.59 -1.22
N SER A 44 11.35 1.60 -1.98
CA SER A 44 12.10 2.87 -2.05
C SER A 44 12.13 3.64 -0.72
N GLY A 45 11.23 3.29 0.22
CA GLY A 45 11.10 3.92 1.53
C GLY A 45 11.39 3.00 2.72
N MET A 46 12.23 1.97 2.57
CA MET A 46 12.47 0.98 3.64
C MET A 46 12.96 1.57 4.96
N ASP A 47 13.60 2.75 4.95
CA ASP A 47 14.04 3.44 6.17
C ASP A 47 12.87 4.02 6.99
N GLN A 48 11.66 4.07 6.42
CA GLN A 48 10.45 4.55 7.08
C GLN A 48 9.73 3.43 7.83
N LYS A 49 9.36 3.68 9.09
CA LYS A 49 8.42 2.81 9.83
C LYS A 49 7.00 3.00 9.30
N ALA A 50 6.65 2.25 8.26
CA ALA A 50 5.37 2.35 7.59
C ALA A 50 4.42 1.21 7.98
N THR A 51 3.17 1.55 8.29
CA THR A 51 2.07 0.59 8.45
C THR A 51 1.10 0.75 7.29
N TYR A 52 0.86 -0.33 6.55
CA TYR A 52 -0.04 -0.38 5.41
C TYR A 52 -1.33 -1.10 5.80
N VAL A 53 -2.47 -0.41 5.70
CA VAL A 53 -3.78 -0.95 6.08
C VAL A 53 -4.70 -0.92 4.88
N PHE A 54 -4.95 -2.11 4.32
CA PHE A 54 -5.92 -2.34 3.25
C PHE A 54 -7.33 -2.18 3.80
N THR A 55 -8.12 -1.31 3.17
CA THR A 55 -9.50 -0.99 3.56
C THR A 55 -10.47 -1.12 2.40
N ASN A 56 -10.14 -2.00 1.45
CA ASN A 56 -10.91 -2.30 0.25
C ASN A 56 -11.66 -3.64 0.39
N VAL A 57 -12.51 -4.00 -0.57
CA VAL A 57 -13.37 -5.21 -0.49
C VAL A 57 -12.58 -6.51 -0.36
N ASP A 58 -11.39 -6.60 -0.95
CA ASP A 58 -10.55 -7.81 -0.91
C ASP A 58 -9.25 -7.60 -0.11
N MET A 59 -9.36 -6.88 1.01
CA MET A 59 -8.22 -6.42 1.81
C MET A 59 -7.26 -7.53 2.24
N PHE A 60 -7.77 -8.74 2.52
CA PHE A 60 -6.95 -9.86 3.00
C PHE A 60 -6.09 -10.44 1.87
N SER A 61 -6.69 -10.65 0.70
CA SER A 61 -5.97 -11.14 -0.49
C SER A 61 -4.91 -10.14 -0.93
N ASP A 62 -5.27 -8.85 -0.96
CA ASP A 62 -4.38 -7.78 -1.39
C ASP A 62 -3.21 -7.59 -0.41
N ALA A 63 -3.48 -7.65 0.91
CA ALA A 63 -2.42 -7.62 1.91
C ALA A 63 -1.45 -8.81 1.76
N LYS A 64 -1.95 -10.02 1.45
CA LYS A 64 -1.11 -11.20 1.24
C LYS A 64 -0.28 -11.08 -0.04
N ARG A 65 -0.86 -10.60 -1.14
CA ARG A 65 -0.14 -10.35 -2.40
C ARG A 65 0.92 -9.28 -2.22
N PHE A 66 0.59 -8.19 -1.52
CA PHE A 66 1.53 -7.11 -1.21
C PHE A 66 2.69 -7.61 -0.34
N LYS A 67 2.41 -8.40 0.70
CA LYS A 67 3.45 -9.01 1.53
C LYS A 67 4.40 -9.89 0.68
N LYS A 68 3.83 -10.73 -0.20
CA LYS A 68 4.62 -11.54 -1.14
C LYS A 68 5.45 -10.68 -2.10
N ALA A 69 4.87 -9.59 -2.63
CA ALA A 69 5.57 -8.66 -3.52
C ALA A 69 6.71 -7.94 -2.79
N LEU A 70 6.59 -7.64 -1.50
CA LEU A 70 7.69 -7.10 -0.70
C LEU A 70 8.82 -8.12 -0.44
N GLY A 71 8.56 -9.41 -0.60
CA GLY A 71 9.53 -10.47 -0.34
C GLY A 71 9.65 -10.86 1.15
N ILE A 72 8.55 -10.73 1.91
CA ILE A 72 8.48 -10.99 3.37
C ILE A 72 7.44 -12.09 3.68
#